data_AF-A0A6A5AH87-F1
#
_entry.id   AF-A0A6A5AH87-F1
#
_cell.length_a   1.000
_cell.length_b   1.000
_cell.length_c   1.000
_cell.angle_alpha   90.00
_cell.angle_beta   90.00
_cell.angle_gamma   90.00
#
_symmetry.space_group_name_H-M   'P 1'
#
loop_
_entity.id
_entity.type
_entity.pdbx_description
1 polymer ?
#
loop_
_entity_poly.entity_id
_entity_poly.type
_entity_poly.pdbx_seq_one_letter_code
_entity_poly.pdbx_strand_id
1 'polypeptide(L)'
;MKRQIPAPVATFGSHSPSTYTGALVHVVPATAFPSIQNASALRGRIAVVQRGDCSFAAKAKSIQAAGAIGMILTNSSEELVRMGEAFEREGAGVDIPVLMVGQVMGKSLRDGTQVVLEVKHELAKVGHHHRFHQAIDRSSFFVVPCASHFYKLVSKLSRKLLNTQTESSKLA
;
A
#
# COMPACT_ATOMS: atom_id res chain seq x y z
N MET A 1 -0.10 16.16 -10.94
CA MET A 1 -0.60 16.14 -9.55
C MET A 1 -0.26 14.78 -8.91
N LYS A 2 0.23 14.78 -7.66
CA LYS A 2 0.43 13.54 -6.89
C LYS A 2 -0.95 13.08 -6.40
N ARG A 3 -1.41 11.89 -6.83
CA ARG A 3 -2.65 11.31 -6.28
C ARG A 3 -2.33 10.79 -4.90
N GLN A 4 -3.00 11.33 -3.89
CA GLN A 4 -2.84 11.00 -2.48
C GLN A 4 -4.07 10.17 -2.06
N ILE A 5 -3.85 8.98 -1.49
CA ILE A 5 -4.91 8.04 -1.13
C ILE A 5 -4.86 7.79 0.38
N PRO A 6 -5.85 8.28 1.16
CA PRO A 6 -6.01 7.92 2.57
C PRO A 6 -6.14 6.41 2.74
N ALA A 7 -5.36 5.83 3.64
CA ALA A 7 -5.38 4.42 3.98
C ALA A 7 -5.28 4.24 5.50
N PRO A 8 -6.16 3.47 6.15
CA PRO A 8 -6.02 3.18 7.57
C PRO A 8 -4.79 2.31 7.81
N VAL A 9 -4.20 2.48 8.99
CA VAL A 9 -3.05 1.71 9.44
C VAL A 9 -3.41 0.80 10.59
N ALA A 10 -2.67 -0.30 10.67
CA ALA A 10 -2.87 -1.27 11.73
C ALA A 10 -2.51 -0.67 13.07
N THR A 11 -3.07 -1.22 14.14
CA THR A 11 -2.76 -0.80 15.51
C THR A 11 -1.40 -1.31 16.00
N PHE A 12 -0.71 -2.04 15.14
CA PHE A 12 0.64 -2.59 15.30
C PHE A 12 1.47 -2.18 14.07
N GLY A 13 2.77 -2.47 14.09
CA GLY A 13 3.69 -1.99 13.05
C GLY A 13 4.28 -0.63 13.39
N SER A 14 5.03 -0.05 12.44
CA SER A 14 5.59 1.29 12.61
C SER A 14 4.53 2.38 12.42
N HIS A 15 4.36 3.20 13.46
CA HIS A 15 3.58 4.45 13.45
C HIS A 15 4.44 5.70 13.50
N SER A 16 5.76 5.54 13.63
CA SER A 16 6.67 6.69 13.69
C SER A 16 6.66 7.45 12.35
N PRO A 17 6.56 8.79 12.36
CA PRO A 17 6.56 9.57 11.14
C PRO A 17 7.78 9.26 10.27
N SER A 18 7.52 8.75 9.06
CA SER A 18 8.55 8.21 8.19
C SER A 18 8.03 8.00 6.77
N THR A 19 8.95 7.87 5.83
CA THR A 19 8.65 7.69 4.42
C THR A 19 9.32 6.44 3.90
N TYR A 20 8.53 5.54 3.32
CA TYR A 20 9.01 4.29 2.72
C TYR A 20 8.79 4.35 1.21
N THR A 21 9.87 4.30 0.43
CA THR A 21 9.79 4.30 -1.03
C THR A 21 10.21 2.94 -1.55
N GLY A 22 9.38 2.33 -2.39
CA GLY A 22 9.65 1.00 -2.91
C GLY A 22 8.79 0.65 -4.12
N ALA A 23 9.23 -0.39 -4.84
CA ALA A 23 8.38 -1.01 -5.86
C ALA A 23 7.36 -1.91 -5.16
N LEU A 24 6.15 -1.95 -5.70
CA LEU A 24 5.16 -2.94 -5.30
C LEU A 24 5.58 -4.33 -5.79
N VAL A 25 5.34 -5.33 -4.95
CA VAL A 25 5.45 -6.75 -5.29
C VAL A 25 4.29 -7.49 -4.63
N HIS A 26 3.50 -8.22 -5.42
CA HIS A 26 2.46 -9.10 -4.92
C HIS A 26 3.06 -10.31 -4.23
N VAL A 27 2.56 -10.64 -3.05
CA VAL A 27 2.98 -11.82 -2.30
C VAL A 27 2.44 -13.08 -2.98
N VAL A 28 3.22 -14.15 -2.98
CA VAL A 28 2.80 -15.47 -3.46
C VAL A 28 2.95 -16.47 -2.31
N PRO A 29 1.88 -17.21 -1.93
CA PRO A 29 0.51 -17.04 -2.37
C PRO A 29 -0.06 -15.67 -1.94
N ALA A 30 -1.15 -15.23 -2.58
CA ALA A 30 -1.69 -13.88 -2.42
C ALA A 30 -2.02 -13.50 -0.97
N THR A 31 -2.29 -14.48 -0.12
CA THR A 31 -2.62 -14.30 1.30
C THR A 31 -1.42 -14.48 2.24
N ALA A 32 -0.21 -14.73 1.72
CA ALA A 32 1.00 -15.00 2.49
C ALA A 32 0.94 -16.26 3.39
N PHE A 33 -0.01 -17.17 3.14
CA PHE A 33 -0.25 -18.38 3.93
C PHE A 33 -0.31 -19.63 3.03
N PRO A 34 0.25 -20.79 3.43
CA PRO A 34 0.94 -21.05 4.70
C PRO A 34 2.37 -20.53 4.76
N SER A 35 3.00 -20.24 3.62
CA SER A 35 4.35 -19.67 3.54
C SER A 35 4.55 -18.85 2.28
N ILE A 36 5.40 -17.81 2.34
CA ILE A 36 5.73 -16.95 1.20
C ILE A 36 6.73 -17.66 0.29
N GLN A 37 6.36 -17.84 -0.97
CA GLN A 37 7.14 -18.51 -2.00
C GLN A 37 8.10 -17.56 -2.75
N ASN A 38 7.80 -16.26 -2.79
CA ASN A 38 8.57 -15.26 -3.52
C ASN A 38 9.33 -14.28 -2.60
N ALA A 39 9.84 -14.77 -1.47
CA ALA A 39 10.49 -13.94 -0.45
C ALA A 39 11.67 -13.11 -1.01
N SER A 40 12.46 -13.66 -1.94
CA SER A 40 13.57 -12.93 -2.58
C SER A 40 13.12 -11.69 -3.35
N ALA A 41 11.92 -11.71 -3.93
CA ALA A 41 11.35 -10.57 -4.65
C ALA A 41 10.87 -9.45 -3.72
N LEU A 42 10.55 -9.76 -2.46
CA LEU A 42 10.03 -8.81 -1.48
C LEU A 42 11.11 -7.96 -0.81
N ARG A 43 12.37 -8.40 -0.82
CA ARG A 43 13.47 -7.73 -0.11
C ARG A 43 13.64 -6.27 -0.57
N GLY A 44 13.52 -5.33 0.36
CA GLY A 44 13.60 -3.89 0.09
C GLY A 44 12.41 -3.31 -0.69
N ARG A 45 11.30 -4.07 -0.80
CA ARG A 45 10.10 -3.70 -1.58
C ARG A 45 8.88 -3.56 -0.67
N ILE A 46 7.80 -3.04 -1.26
CA ILE A 46 6.51 -2.91 -0.58
C ILE A 46 5.62 -4.07 -1.02
N ALA A 47 5.22 -4.89 -0.06
CA ALA A 47 4.42 -6.07 -0.31
C ALA A 47 2.95 -5.68 -0.53
N VAL A 48 2.32 -6.26 -1.56
CA VAL A 48 0.87 -6.22 -1.77
C VAL A 48 0.31 -7.61 -1.43
N VAL A 49 -0.55 -7.69 -0.42
CA VAL A 49 -1.10 -8.94 0.09
C VAL A 49 -2.63 -8.86 0.17
N GLN A 50 -3.32 -9.97 -0.03
CA GLN A 50 -4.76 -10.08 0.09
C GLN A 50 -5.19 -10.48 1.50
N ARG A 51 -6.34 -9.94 1.92
CA ARG A 51 -7.05 -10.40 3.12
C ARG A 51 -7.54 -11.85 2.94
N GLY A 52 -7.49 -12.62 4.03
CA GLY A 52 -7.90 -14.03 4.08
C GLY A 52 -6.89 -14.91 4.81
N ASP A 53 -7.25 -16.16 5.07
CA ASP A 53 -6.43 -17.29 5.58
C ASP A 53 -5.76 -17.15 6.97
N CYS A 54 -5.16 -16.02 7.28
CA CYS A 54 -4.50 -15.75 8.57
C CYS A 54 -4.66 -14.29 9.00
N SER A 55 -4.29 -13.99 10.25
CA SER A 55 -4.41 -12.66 10.83
C SER A 55 -3.54 -11.62 10.12
N PHE A 56 -3.87 -10.34 10.27
CA PHE A 56 -3.10 -9.24 9.69
C PHE A 56 -1.67 -9.19 10.25
N ALA A 57 -1.52 -9.44 11.55
CA ALA A 57 -0.23 -9.47 12.22
C ALA A 57 0.63 -10.65 11.76
N ALA A 58 0.05 -11.84 11.58
CA ALA A 58 0.76 -12.99 11.04
C ALA A 58 1.29 -12.73 9.61
N LYS A 59 0.47 -12.11 8.75
CA LYS A 59 0.92 -11.68 7.41
C LYS A 59 2.09 -10.70 7.50
N ALA A 60 1.96 -9.68 8.33
CA ALA A 60 2.98 -8.65 8.48
C ALA A 60 4.32 -9.23 8.95
N LYS A 61 4.29 -10.18 9.90
CA LYS A 61 5.49 -10.90 10.38
C LYS A 61 6.16 -11.69 9.26
N SER A 62 5.41 -12.47 8.49
CA SER A 62 5.96 -13.23 7.36
C SER A 62 6.55 -12.32 6.28
N ILE A 63 5.87 -11.22 5.98
CA ILE A 63 6.30 -10.23 4.97
C ILE A 63 7.55 -9.48 5.44
N GLN A 64 7.62 -9.09 6.71
CA GLN A 64 8.81 -8.49 7.30
C GLN A 64 9.99 -9.46 7.30
N ALA A 65 9.77 -10.74 7.64
CA ALA A 65 10.81 -11.77 7.60
C ALA A 65 11.35 -12.00 6.18
N ALA A 66 10.53 -11.78 5.14
CA ALA A 66 10.98 -11.77 3.74
C ALA A 66 11.80 -10.53 3.36
N GLY A 67 11.92 -9.55 4.26
CA GLY A 67 12.71 -8.33 4.08
C GLY A 67 11.96 -7.19 3.36
N ALA A 68 10.63 -7.26 3.27
CA ALA A 68 9.84 -6.14 2.81
C ALA A 68 9.97 -4.95 3.77
N ILE A 69 9.77 -3.74 3.25
CA ILE A 69 9.87 -2.48 4.03
C ILE A 69 8.50 -1.84 4.30
N GLY A 70 7.42 -2.52 3.90
CA GLY A 70 6.05 -2.06 4.08
C GLY A 70 5.05 -3.07 3.54
N MET A 71 3.85 -3.06 4.09
CA MET A 71 2.75 -3.93 3.68
C MET A 71 1.52 -3.10 3.30
N ILE A 72 0.99 -3.34 2.09
CA ILE A 72 -0.33 -2.90 1.66
C ILE A 72 -1.24 -4.12 1.61
N LEU A 73 -2.20 -4.16 2.52
CA LEU A 73 -3.27 -5.15 2.56
C LEU A 73 -4.41 -4.71 1.65
N THR A 74 -4.79 -5.56 0.70
CA THR A 74 -5.95 -5.35 -0.17
C THR A 74 -7.15 -6.04 0.44
N ASN A 75 -8.21 -5.28 0.68
CA ASN A 75 -9.44 -5.82 1.24
C ASN A 75 -10.27 -6.56 0.16
N SER A 76 -11.23 -7.36 0.61
CA SER A 76 -12.20 -8.06 -0.24
C SER A 76 -13.45 -7.23 -0.57
N SER A 77 -13.60 -6.03 0.02
CA SER A 77 -14.61 -5.02 -0.32
C SER A 77 -14.01 -3.61 -0.32
N GLU A 78 -14.79 -2.59 -0.67
CA GLU A 78 -14.37 -1.19 -0.56
C GLU A 78 -14.38 -0.68 0.89
N GLU A 79 -15.19 -1.28 1.77
CA GLU A 79 -15.30 -0.87 3.16
C GLU A 79 -14.03 -1.23 3.92
N LEU A 80 -13.31 -0.21 4.39
CA LEU A 80 -12.07 -0.42 5.12
C LEU A 80 -12.35 -0.73 6.58
N VAL A 81 -11.63 -1.71 7.11
CA VAL A 81 -11.76 -2.14 8.51
C VAL A 81 -10.56 -1.68 9.32
N ARG A 82 -10.77 -1.45 10.62
CA ARG A 82 -9.67 -1.26 11.56
C ARG A 82 -8.86 -2.56 11.64
N MET A 83 -7.58 -2.49 11.34
CA MET A 83 -6.66 -3.62 11.45
C MET A 83 -6.14 -3.72 12.89
N GLY A 84 -6.86 -4.45 13.73
CA GLY A 84 -6.45 -4.79 15.09
C GLY A 84 -5.61 -6.07 15.15
N GLU A 85 -5.07 -6.36 16.33
CA GLU A 85 -4.51 -7.66 16.67
C GLU A 85 -5.64 -8.65 16.97
N ALA A 86 -5.52 -9.92 16.54
CA ALA A 86 -6.50 -10.94 16.86
C ALA A 86 -6.29 -11.52 18.27
N PHE A 87 -5.04 -11.50 18.73
CA PHE A 87 -4.62 -11.91 20.07
C PHE A 87 -3.76 -10.83 20.69
N GLU A 88 -3.69 -10.82 22.03
CA GLU A 88 -2.87 -9.85 22.75
C GLU A 88 -1.41 -9.91 22.27
N ARG A 89 -0.86 -8.75 21.87
CA ARG A 89 0.54 -8.61 21.43
C ARG A 89 0.91 -9.43 20.18
N GLU A 90 -0.07 -9.89 19.41
CA GLU A 90 0.18 -10.66 18.19
C GLU A 90 1.03 -9.88 17.17
N GLY A 91 0.88 -8.56 17.11
CA GLY A 91 1.65 -7.64 16.28
C GLY A 91 2.99 -7.21 16.89
N ALA A 92 3.36 -7.69 18.09
CA ALA A 92 4.65 -7.38 18.69
C ALA A 92 5.80 -7.84 17.78
N GLY A 93 6.79 -6.96 17.60
CA GLY A 93 7.95 -7.16 16.73
C GLY A 93 7.69 -6.92 15.25
N VAL A 94 6.51 -6.39 14.87
CA VAL A 94 6.29 -5.85 13.52
C VAL A 94 6.77 -4.39 13.51
N ASP A 95 7.77 -4.11 12.69
CA ASP A 95 8.45 -2.81 12.55
C ASP A 95 8.18 -2.15 11.19
N ILE A 96 7.58 -2.88 10.24
CA ILE A 96 7.13 -2.31 8.97
C ILE A 96 5.78 -1.58 9.13
N PRO A 97 5.51 -0.53 8.34
CA PRO A 97 4.17 0.06 8.28
C PRO A 97 3.19 -0.91 7.60
N VAL A 98 1.97 -0.97 8.13
CA VAL A 98 0.90 -1.84 7.64
C VAL A 98 -0.33 -1.01 7.31
N LEU A 99 -0.66 -0.92 6.02
CA LEU A 99 -1.78 -0.12 5.51
C LEU A 99 -2.82 -0.99 4.81
N MET A 100 -4.08 -0.53 4.74
CA MET A 100 -5.13 -1.19 3.96
C MET A 100 -5.67 -0.29 2.84
N VAL A 101 -5.99 -0.91 1.70
CA VAL A 101 -6.76 -0.29 0.62
C VAL A 101 -7.98 -1.12 0.25
N GLY A 102 -8.97 -0.47 -0.35
CA GLY A 102 -10.20 -1.11 -0.84
C GLY A 102 -9.95 -1.99 -2.06
N GLN A 103 -10.91 -2.85 -2.40
CA GLN A 103 -10.90 -3.78 -3.53
C GLN A 103 -10.43 -3.15 -4.85
N VAL A 104 -11.02 -2.03 -5.25
CA VAL A 104 -10.80 -1.34 -6.53
C VAL A 104 -9.37 -0.78 -6.60
N MET A 105 -8.90 -0.20 -5.50
CA MET A 105 -7.52 0.25 -5.41
C MET A 105 -6.55 -0.93 -5.45
N GLY A 106 -6.83 -1.99 -4.68
CA GLY A 106 -6.03 -3.21 -4.66
C GLY A 106 -5.86 -3.82 -6.06
N LYS A 107 -6.94 -3.92 -6.84
CA LYS A 107 -6.92 -4.36 -8.24
C LYS A 107 -6.08 -3.47 -9.17
N SER A 108 -5.88 -2.21 -8.81
CA SER A 108 -5.10 -1.25 -9.59
C SER A 108 -3.60 -1.29 -9.27
N LEU A 109 -3.20 -1.90 -8.15
CA LEU A 109 -1.81 -2.08 -7.76
C LEU A 109 -1.14 -3.10 -8.70
N ARG A 110 0.05 -2.77 -9.20
CA ARG A 110 0.80 -3.63 -10.12
C ARG A 110 2.26 -3.74 -9.71
N ASP A 111 2.83 -4.92 -9.87
CA ASP A 111 4.25 -5.16 -9.61
C ASP A 111 5.16 -4.17 -10.34
N GLY A 112 6.23 -3.76 -9.67
CA GLY A 112 7.18 -2.78 -10.20
C GLY A 112 6.67 -1.33 -10.19
N THR A 113 5.42 -1.08 -9.80
CA THR A 113 4.93 0.29 -9.59
C THR A 113 5.66 0.88 -8.40
N GLN A 114 6.38 1.98 -8.62
CA GLN A 114 7.02 2.72 -7.54
C GLN A 114 5.96 3.47 -6.76
N VAL A 115 5.94 3.30 -5.44
CA VAL A 115 5.07 4.03 -4.53
C VAL A 115 5.87 4.62 -3.38
N VAL A 116 5.27 5.62 -2.74
CA VAL A 116 5.71 6.14 -1.46
C VAL A 116 4.61 5.88 -0.44
N LEU A 117 4.98 5.29 0.70
CA LEU A 117 4.16 5.22 1.89
C LEU A 117 4.63 6.32 2.84
N GLU A 118 3.77 7.29 3.12
CA GLU A 118 4.04 8.34 4.10
C GLU A 118 3.27 8.02 5.38
N VAL A 119 3.99 7.72 6.46
CA VAL A 119 3.45 7.63 7.83
C VAL A 119 3.52 9.02 8.43
N LYS A 120 2.36 9.60 8.76
CA LYS A 120 2.28 10.91 9.40
C LYS A 120 1.49 10.78 10.70
N HIS A 121 2.01 11.41 11.74
CA HIS A 121 1.26 11.66 12.96
C HIS A 121 0.58 13.02 12.79
N GLU A 122 -0.74 13.03 12.68
CA GLU A 122 -1.49 14.29 12.60
C GLU A 122 -1.99 14.62 14.01
N LEU A 123 -1.40 15.65 14.62
CA LEU A 123 -1.92 16.22 15.86
C LEU A 123 -3.31 16.79 15.55
N ALA A 124 -4.36 16.02 15.86
CA ALA A 124 -5.72 16.52 15.75
C ALA A 124 -5.86 17.75 16.67
N LYS A 125 -6.03 18.94 16.08
CA LYS A 125 -6.41 20.14 16.84
C LYS A 125 -7.84 19.93 17.37
N VAL A 126 -7.96 19.55 18.63
CA VAL A 126 -9.24 19.52 19.34
C VAL A 126 -9.69 20.97 19.55
N GLY A 127 -10.83 21.33 18.96
CA GLY A 127 -11.44 22.64 19.17
C GLY A 127 -11.72 22.89 20.66
N HIS A 128 -11.35 24.06 21.16
CA HIS A 128 -11.54 24.45 22.54
C HIS A 128 -13.02 24.59 22.90
N HIS A 129 -13.54 23.67 23.73
CA HIS A 129 -14.38 24.01 24.88
C HIS A 129 -14.09 23.01 26.01
N HIS A 130 -13.54 23.55 27.10
CA HIS A 130 -13.17 22.95 28.39
C HIS A 130 -13.46 21.45 28.63
N ARG A 131 -12.48 20.59 28.31
CA ARG A 131 -11.92 19.52 29.17
C ARG A 131 -11.00 18.62 28.35
N PHE A 132 -9.77 18.45 28.84
CA PHE A 132 -8.79 17.51 28.29
C PHE A 132 -9.22 16.06 28.58
N HIS A 133 -9.16 15.16 27.59
CA HIS A 133 -8.46 13.87 27.67
C HIS A 133 -8.44 13.12 26.32
N GLN A 134 -7.26 12.56 26.03
CA GLN A 134 -6.86 11.63 24.95
C GLN A 134 -6.90 12.11 23.49
N ALA A 135 -5.69 12.29 22.95
CA ALA A 135 -5.42 12.41 21.53
C ALA A 135 -5.82 11.10 20.83
N ILE A 136 -6.78 11.18 19.91
CA ILE A 136 -7.01 10.11 18.95
C ILE A 136 -5.97 10.34 17.85
N ASP A 137 -4.92 9.51 17.82
CA ASP A 137 -3.94 9.45 16.74
C ASP A 137 -4.68 9.13 15.44
N ARG A 138 -4.98 10.17 14.66
CA ARG A 138 -5.53 10.04 13.31
C ARG A 138 -4.36 10.09 12.36
N SER A 139 -3.67 8.97 12.31
CA SER A 139 -2.61 8.73 11.37
C SER A 139 -3.19 8.75 9.94
N SER A 140 -2.84 9.79 9.17
CA SER A 140 -3.28 10.04 7.79
C SER A 140 -2.17 9.60 6.83
N PHE A 141 -2.48 8.66 5.92
CA PHE A 141 -1.47 8.04 5.06
C PHE A 141 -1.73 8.28 3.59
N PHE A 142 -0.66 8.25 2.81
CA PHE A 142 -0.73 8.49 1.39
C PHE A 142 0.05 7.42 0.63
N VAL A 143 -0.62 6.72 -0.28
CA VAL A 143 0.05 5.98 -1.35
C VAL A 143 0.28 6.97 -2.50
N VAL A 144 1.53 7.38 -2.72
CA VAL A 144 1.88 8.25 -3.85
C VAL A 144 2.46 7.40 -4.98
N PRO A 145 1.74 7.19 -6.10
CA PRO A 145 2.35 6.58 -7.26
C PRO A 145 3.46 7.50 -7.78
N CYS A 146 4.67 6.97 -7.93
CA CYS A 146 5.78 7.70 -8.53
C CYS A 146 5.40 8.05 -9.97
N ALA A 147 5.49 9.33 -10.32
CA ALA A 147 4.98 9.93 -11.56
C ALA A 147 5.61 9.39 -12.87
N SER A 148 6.51 8.41 -12.81
CA SER A 148 7.30 7.92 -13.95
C SER A 148 6.58 6.88 -14.82
N HIS A 149 5.56 6.18 -14.32
CA HIS A 149 4.86 5.15 -15.11
C HIS A 149 3.70 5.67 -15.97
N PHE A 150 3.03 6.74 -15.55
CA PHE A 150 1.90 7.31 -16.31
C PHE A 150 2.38 7.93 -17.62
N TYR A 151 3.52 8.62 -17.61
CA TYR A 151 4.11 9.20 -18.84
C TYR A 151 4.53 8.15 -19.87
N LYS A 152 5.03 6.98 -19.45
CA LYS A 152 5.43 5.92 -20.40
C LYS A 152 4.22 5.27 -21.07
N LEU A 153 3.11 5.09 -20.37
CA LEU A 153 1.89 4.52 -20.96
C LEU A 153 1.20 5.49 -21.91
N VAL A 154 1.08 6.77 -21.52
CA VAL A 154 0.51 7.83 -22.39
C VAL A 154 1.41 8.07 -23.61
N SER A 155 2.74 8.06 -23.47
CA SER A 155 3.65 8.22 -24.62
C SER A 155 3.68 7.01 -25.58
N LYS A 156 3.40 5.79 -25.10
CA LYS A 156 3.25 4.60 -25.95
C LYS A 156 1.90 4.58 -26.67
N LEU A 157 0.82 4.99 -26.00
CA LEU A 157 -0.51 5.14 -26.60
C LEU A 157 -0.53 6.29 -27.62
N SER A 158 0.10 7.42 -27.32
CA SER A 158 0.21 8.55 -28.25
C SER A 158 1.03 8.18 -29.50
N ARG A 159 2.15 7.46 -29.36
CA ARG A 159 2.92 6.96 -30.52
C ARG A 159 2.16 5.94 -31.37
N LYS A 160 1.34 5.07 -30.74
CA LYS A 160 0.49 4.14 -31.50
C LYS A 160 -0.59 4.87 -32.30
N LEU A 161 -1.24 5.89 -31.71
CA LEU A 161 -2.28 6.67 -32.38
C LEU A 161 -1.75 7.55 -33.52
N LEU A 162 -0.52 8.10 -33.39
CA LEU A 162 0.13 8.81 -34.49
C LEU A 162 0.55 7.90 -35.65
N ASN A 163 1.07 6.69 -35.36
CA ASN A 163 1.47 5.76 -36.43
C ASN A 163 0.26 5.21 -37.22
N THR A 164 -0.88 4.98 -36.56
CA THR A 164 -2.11 4.52 -37.25
C THR A 164 -2.71 5.56 -38.20
N GLN A 165 -2.51 6.86 -37.93
CA GLN A 165 -2.98 7.94 -38.81
C GLN A 165 -2.09 8.12 -40.05
N THR A 166 -0.82 7.69 -39.98
CA THR A 166 0.15 7.87 -41.09
C THR A 166 0.09 6.72 -42.12
N GLU A 167 -0.43 5.55 -41.74
CA GLU A 167 -0.62 4.42 -42.66
C GLU A 167 -1.93 4.54 -43.46
N SER A 168 -2.99 5.14 -42.90
CA SER A 168 -4.25 5.36 -43.62
C SER A 168 -4.19 6.44 -44.71
N SER A 169 -3.17 7.31 -44.71
CA SER A 169 -2.99 8.37 -45.72
C SER A 169 -2.04 7.99 -46.88
N LYS A 170 -1.61 6.74 -46.97
CA LYS A 170 -0.77 6.21 -48.07
C LYS A 170 -1.47 5.17 -48.95
N LEU A 171 -2.75 4.89 -48.68
CA LEU A 171 -3.56 3.85 -49.35
C LEU A 171 -4.89 4.38 -49.93
N ALA A 172 -5.07 5.70 -50.04
CA ALA A 172 -6.20 6.33 -50.72
C ALA A 172 -5.75 7.63 -51.41
#